data_AF-A0A0C9M8X0-F1
#
_entry.id   AF-A0A0C9M8X0-F1
#
_cell.length_a   1.000
_cell.length_b   1.000
_cell.length_c   1.000
_cell.angle_alpha   90.00
_cell.angle_beta   90.00
_cell.angle_gamma   90.00
#
_symmetry.space_group_name_H-M   'P 1'
#
loop_
_entity.id
_entity.type
_entity.pdbx_description
1 polymer ?
#
loop_
_entity_poly.entity_id
_entity_poly.type
_entity_poly.pdbx_seq_one_letter_code
_entity_poly.pdbx_strand_id
1 'polypeptide(L)'
;MLDIQRAEEEVINEKRRKEEEAEQAKFVGTKVTVENFMEWKKKFDAEMLEKDAVLKAQRAKELKGKLTGRQLFEQDKSLALSDAKYMDEGDVSVDASQFDKEERGGAFDDDNDNEENAVWKSFDKEE
;
A
#
# COMPACT_ATOMS: atom_id res chain seq x y z
N MET A 1 -6.36 -50.23 -42.10
CA MET A 1 -5.83 -50.35 -40.71
C MET A 1 -4.91 -49.18 -40.36
N LEU A 2 -3.93 -48.85 -41.21
CA LEU A 2 -3.07 -47.66 -41.05
C LEU A 2 -3.84 -46.34 -40.98
N ASP A 3 -4.93 -46.20 -41.74
CA ASP A 3 -5.72 -44.94 -41.75
C ASP A 3 -6.54 -44.74 -40.47
N ILE A 4 -6.93 -45.82 -39.79
CA ILE A 4 -7.64 -45.77 -38.52
C ILE A 4 -6.67 -45.38 -37.40
N GLN A 5 -5.47 -45.97 -37.40
CA GLN A 5 -4.41 -45.60 -36.45
C GLN A 5 -3.97 -44.14 -36.61
N ARG A 6 -3.86 -43.64 -37.84
CA ARG A 6 -3.54 -42.23 -38.11
C ARG A 6 -4.64 -41.29 -37.60
N ALA A 7 -5.91 -41.63 -37.82
CA ALA A 7 -7.03 -40.83 -37.32
C ALA A 7 -7.11 -40.83 -35.79
N GLU A 8 -6.86 -41.96 -35.14
CA GLU A 8 -6.80 -42.04 -33.67
C GLU A 8 -5.63 -41.23 -33.09
N GLU A 9 -4.46 -41.29 -33.72
CA GLU A 9 -3.26 -40.56 -33.32
C GLU A 9 -3.42 -39.04 -33.50
N GLU A 10 -4.07 -38.59 -34.59
CA GLU A 10 -4.42 -37.19 -34.81
C GLU A 10 -5.38 -36.67 -33.73
N VAL A 11 -6.39 -37.45 -33.35
CA VAL A 11 -7.34 -37.06 -32.27
C VAL A 11 -6.64 -36.97 -30.91
N ILE A 12 -5.71 -37.88 -30.61
CA ILE A 12 -4.93 -37.86 -29.37
C ILE A 12 -3.99 -36.64 -29.35
N ASN A 13 -3.32 -36.36 -30.47
CA ASN A 13 -2.42 -35.22 -30.59
C ASN A 13 -3.16 -33.88 -30.51
N GLU A 14 -4.35 -33.78 -31.11
CA GLU A 14 -5.22 -32.60 -31.02
C GLU A 14 -5.70 -32.34 -29.57
N LYS A 15 -6.04 -33.40 -28.82
CA LYS A 15 -6.38 -33.28 -27.40
C LYS A 15 -5.19 -32.81 -26.57
N ARG A 16 -4.01 -33.40 -26.79
CA ARG A 16 -2.78 -33.02 -26.10
C ARG A 16 -2.41 -31.55 -26.39
N ARG A 17 -2.54 -31.09 -27.64
CA ARG A 17 -2.28 -29.68 -28.00
C ARG A 17 -3.22 -28.72 -27.28
N LYS A 18 -4.51 -29.05 -27.18
CA LYS A 18 -5.50 -28.23 -26.46
C LYS A 18 -5.21 -28.15 -24.95
N GLU A 19 -4.76 -29.25 -24.36
CA GLU A 19 -4.36 -29.27 -22.94
C GLU A 19 -3.09 -28.43 -22.71
N GLU A 20 -2.09 -28.53 -23.60
CA GLU A 20 -0.86 -27.73 -23.55
C GLU A 20 -1.13 -26.23 -23.75
N GLU A 21 -2.02 -25.85 -24.66
CA GLU A 21 -2.46 -24.46 -24.87
C GLU A 21 -3.18 -23.90 -23.62
N ALA A 22 -4.02 -24.71 -22.97
CA ALA A 22 -4.71 -24.32 -21.75
C ALA A 22 -3.78 -24.19 -20.53
N GLU A 23 -2.72 -24.98 -20.45
CA GLU A 23 -1.68 -24.84 -19.42
C GLU A 23 -0.78 -23.63 -19.68
N GLN A 24 -0.41 -23.37 -20.94
CA GLN A 24 0.35 -22.18 -21.30
C GLN A 24 -0.45 -20.89 -21.06
N ALA A 25 -1.77 -20.90 -21.33
CA ALA A 25 -2.65 -19.77 -21.04
C ALA A 25 -2.71 -19.43 -19.53
N LYS A 26 -2.52 -20.40 -18.64
CA LYS A 26 -2.41 -20.16 -17.18
C LYS A 26 -1.07 -19.53 -16.81
N PHE A 27 -0.03 -19.77 -17.60
CA PHE A 27 1.33 -19.28 -17.35
C PHE A 27 1.58 -17.88 -17.94
N VAL A 28 0.80 -17.49 -18.96
CA VAL A 28 0.77 -16.11 -19.45
C VAL A 28 -0.13 -15.29 -18.54
N GLY A 29 0.45 -14.61 -17.56
CA GLY A 29 -0.27 -13.63 -16.76
C GLY A 29 -0.93 -12.56 -17.64
N THR A 30 -1.93 -11.85 -17.12
CA THR A 30 -2.60 -10.78 -17.86
C THR A 30 -1.61 -9.65 -18.11
N LYS A 31 -1.25 -9.41 -19.37
CA LYS A 31 -0.42 -8.25 -19.75
C LYS A 31 -1.15 -6.99 -19.29
N VAL A 32 -0.46 -6.15 -18.52
CA VAL A 32 -1.02 -4.90 -18.03
C VAL A 32 -1.05 -3.91 -19.20
N THR A 33 -2.23 -3.69 -19.77
CA THR A 33 -2.50 -2.60 -20.72
C THR A 33 -3.09 -1.40 -19.95
N VAL A 34 -3.06 -0.21 -20.55
CA VAL A 34 -3.59 1.02 -19.92
C VAL A 34 -5.05 0.82 -19.49
N GLU A 35 -5.90 0.30 -20.38
CA GLU A 35 -7.31 0.03 -20.11
C GLU A 35 -7.50 -0.91 -18.92
N ASN A 36 -6.77 -2.04 -18.92
CA ASN A 36 -6.90 -3.06 -17.89
C ASN A 36 -6.33 -2.60 -16.54
N PHE A 37 -5.30 -1.74 -16.56
CA PHE A 37 -4.79 -1.07 -15.37
C PHE A 37 -5.80 -0.08 -14.79
N MET A 38 -6.49 0.69 -15.63
CA MET A 38 -7.51 1.64 -15.19
C MET A 38 -8.73 0.93 -14.57
N GLU A 39 -9.16 -0.20 -15.14
CA GLU A 39 -10.20 -1.04 -14.53
C GLU A 39 -9.78 -1.60 -13.16
N TRP A 40 -8.52 -2.07 -13.06
CA TRP A 40 -7.96 -2.52 -11.79
C TRP A 40 -7.88 -1.37 -10.77
N LYS A 41 -7.43 -0.19 -11.17
CA LYS A 41 -7.30 0.98 -10.31
C LYS A 41 -8.65 1.40 -9.72
N LYS A 42 -9.71 1.43 -10.55
CA LYS A 42 -11.08 1.72 -10.08
C LYS A 42 -11.54 0.75 -8.99
N LYS A 43 -11.26 -0.54 -9.15
CA LYS A 43 -11.59 -1.57 -8.14
C LYS A 43 -10.75 -1.39 -6.88
N PHE A 44 -9.45 -1.16 -7.05
CA PHE A 44 -8.51 -0.94 -5.95
C PHE A 44 -8.89 0.27 -5.10
N ASP A 45 -9.24 1.40 -5.71
CA ASP A 45 -9.62 2.62 -4.99
C ASP A 45 -10.91 2.43 -4.20
N ALA A 46 -11.89 1.73 -4.76
CA ALA A 46 -13.12 1.38 -4.06
C ALA A 46 -12.83 0.53 -2.81
N GLU A 47 -11.95 -0.48 -2.93
CA GLU A 47 -11.57 -1.32 -1.79
C GLU A 47 -10.78 -0.54 -0.72
N MET A 48 -9.89 0.36 -1.14
CA MET A 48 -9.09 1.16 -0.21
C MET A 48 -9.95 2.15 0.58
N LEU A 49 -10.91 2.81 -0.09
CA LEU A 49 -11.87 3.69 0.57
C LEU A 49 -12.69 2.96 1.64
N GLU A 50 -13.13 1.73 1.36
CA GLU A 50 -13.87 0.91 2.32
C GLU A 50 -12.99 0.53 3.53
N LYS A 51 -11.75 0.10 3.29
CA LYS A 51 -10.80 -0.27 4.35
C LYS A 51 -10.45 0.92 5.24
N ASP A 52 -10.23 2.09 4.65
CA ASP A 52 -9.92 3.31 5.39
C ASP A 52 -11.06 3.76 6.31
N ALA A 53 -12.30 3.66 5.85
CA ALA A 53 -13.46 3.98 6.68
C ALA A 53 -13.54 3.05 7.91
N VAL A 54 -13.27 1.76 7.74
CA VAL A 54 -13.24 0.78 8.83
C VAL A 54 -12.09 1.07 9.81
N LEU A 55 -10.88 1.33 9.30
CA LEU A 55 -9.71 1.63 10.13
C LEU A 55 -9.88 2.92 10.92
N LYS A 56 -10.43 3.98 10.31
CA LYS A 56 -10.75 5.25 10.99
C LYS A 56 -11.77 5.02 12.10
N ALA A 57 -12.82 4.22 11.85
CA ALA A 57 -13.82 3.90 12.87
C ALA A 57 -13.25 3.06 14.02
N GLN A 58 -12.34 2.12 13.75
CA GLN A 58 -11.66 1.34 14.78
C GLN A 58 -10.72 2.21 15.64
N ARG A 59 -9.88 3.04 15.01
CA ARG A 59 -9.03 4.00 15.74
C ARG A 59 -9.85 4.94 16.60
N ALA A 60 -10.97 5.47 16.09
CA ALA A 60 -11.87 6.33 16.86
C ALA A 60 -12.47 5.61 18.09
N LYS A 61 -12.77 4.31 17.99
CA LYS A 61 -13.23 3.50 19.13
C LYS A 61 -12.12 3.25 20.15
N GLU A 62 -10.90 2.96 19.70
CA GLU A 62 -9.75 2.72 20.59
C GLU A 62 -9.31 3.99 21.32
N LEU A 63 -9.41 5.14 20.65
CA LEU A 63 -9.09 6.46 21.20
C LEU A 63 -10.21 7.01 22.09
N LYS A 64 -11.43 6.44 22.03
CA LYS A 64 -12.55 6.88 22.85
C LYS A 64 -12.26 6.63 24.33
N GLY A 65 -12.01 7.70 25.08
CA GLY A 65 -11.71 7.66 26.51
C GLY A 65 -10.22 7.61 26.86
N LYS A 66 -9.33 7.57 25.87
CA LYS A 66 -7.90 7.78 26.08
C LYS A 66 -7.57 9.26 25.89
N LEU A 67 -6.85 9.85 26.84
CA LEU A 67 -6.28 11.17 26.66
C LEU A 67 -5.22 11.10 25.55
N THR A 68 -5.14 12.14 24.74
CA THR A 68 -4.02 12.28 23.80
C THR A 68 -2.71 12.43 24.58
N GLY A 69 -1.58 12.04 23.98
CA GLY A 69 -0.27 12.20 24.62
C GLY A 69 -0.06 13.63 25.13
N ARG A 70 -0.39 14.62 24.31
CA ARG A 70 -0.35 16.04 24.70
C ARG A 70 -1.16 16.34 25.96
N GLN A 71 -2.41 15.89 26.02
CA GLN A 71 -3.27 16.12 27.20
C GLN A 71 -2.71 15.44 28.46
N LEU A 72 -2.10 14.26 28.31
CA LEU A 72 -1.49 13.54 29.42
C LEU A 72 -0.29 14.29 30.01
N PHE A 73 0.57 14.86 29.15
CA PHE A 73 1.71 15.69 29.55
C PHE A 73 1.31 17.07 30.10
N GLU A 74 0.19 17.65 29.65
CA GLU A 74 -0.31 18.93 30.16
C GLU A 74 -0.98 18.80 31.54
N GLN A 75 -1.61 17.65 31.83
CA GLN A 75 -2.30 17.39 33.10
C GLN A 75 -1.32 17.09 34.25
N ASP A 76 -0.26 16.33 33.98
CA ASP A 76 0.72 15.94 35.00
C ASP A 76 2.11 16.54 34.75
N LYS A 77 2.36 17.70 35.37
CA LYS A 77 3.66 18.38 35.32
C LYS A 77 4.72 17.72 36.21
N SER A 78 4.35 16.74 37.05
CA SER A 78 5.30 16.08 37.95
C SER A 78 6.26 15.17 37.19
N LEU A 79 5.86 14.62 36.03
CA LEU A 79 6.71 13.82 35.15
C LEU A 79 7.90 14.61 34.59
N ALA A 80 7.69 15.87 34.21
CA ALA A 80 8.75 16.75 33.73
C ALA A 80 9.78 17.08 34.82
N LEU A 81 9.37 17.05 36.09
CA LEU A 81 10.22 17.38 37.23
C LEU A 81 10.88 16.16 37.86
N SER A 82 10.32 14.95 37.66
CA SER A 82 10.93 13.71 38.16
C SER A 82 12.16 13.28 37.38
N ASP A 83 12.15 13.50 36.05
CA ASP A 83 13.25 13.09 35.16
C ASP A 83 14.55 13.86 35.43
N ALA A 84 14.41 15.13 35.83
CA ALA A 84 15.54 15.99 36.23
C ALA A 84 16.36 15.45 37.41
N LYS A 85 15.85 14.49 38.19
CA LYS A 85 16.58 13.84 39.29
C LYS A 85 17.44 12.66 38.84
N TYR A 86 17.24 12.18 37.62
CA TYR A 86 17.95 11.03 37.05
C TYR A 86 19.04 11.44 36.05
N MET A 87 19.06 12.71 35.63
CA MET A 87 20.14 13.29 34.83
C MET A 87 21.41 13.42 35.70
N ASP A 88 22.46 12.68 35.37
CA ASP A 88 23.76 12.69 36.08
C ASP A 88 24.81 13.54 35.33
N GLU A 89 25.91 13.91 36.00
CA GLU A 89 27.03 14.65 35.41
C GLU A 89 27.77 13.78 34.36
N GLY A 90 27.21 13.72 33.15
CA GLY A 90 27.74 12.93 32.03
C GLY A 90 26.70 12.55 30.98
N ASP A 91 25.41 12.81 31.23
CA ASP A 91 24.35 12.45 30.30
C ASP A 91 24.35 13.37 29.07
N VAL A 92 24.25 12.77 27.89
CA VAL A 92 24.32 13.50 26.60
C VAL A 92 22.90 13.85 26.18
N SER A 93 22.55 15.14 26.26
CA SER A 93 21.26 15.61 25.75
C SER A 93 21.22 15.54 24.22
N VAL A 94 20.12 15.00 23.69
CA VAL A 94 19.85 15.02 22.25
C VAL A 94 19.37 16.42 21.88
N ASP A 95 20.10 17.08 20.98
CA ASP A 95 19.66 18.34 20.38
C ASP A 95 18.52 18.08 19.40
N ALA A 96 17.29 18.37 19.82
CA ALA A 96 16.09 18.15 19.02
C ALA A 96 16.09 18.95 17.72
N SER A 97 16.81 20.09 17.65
CA SER A 97 16.87 20.92 16.44
C SER A 97 17.53 20.20 15.26
N GLN A 98 18.44 19.26 15.53
CA GLN A 98 19.06 18.41 14.50
C GLN A 98 18.06 17.50 13.78
N PHE A 99 16.87 17.32 14.35
CA PHE A 99 15.80 16.49 13.82
C PHE A 99 14.57 17.29 13.42
N ASP A 100 14.65 18.63 13.44
CA ASP A 100 13.52 19.47 13.05
C ASP A 100 13.15 19.23 11.58
N LYS A 101 11.87 18.93 11.38
CA LYS A 101 11.29 18.53 10.09
C LYS A 101 11.46 19.59 9.00
N GLU A 102 11.54 20.86 9.39
CA GLU A 102 11.73 21.99 8.49
C GLU A 102 13.11 21.96 7.81
N GLU A 103 14.16 21.59 8.54
CA GLU A 103 15.54 21.56 8.02
C GLU A 103 15.83 20.31 7.18
N ARG A 104 15.16 19.19 7.48
CA ARG A 104 15.25 17.95 6.68
C ARG A 104 14.63 18.08 5.28
N GLY A 105 13.96 19.20 4.99
CA GLY A 105 13.17 19.41 3.80
C GLY A 105 11.90 18.59 3.87
N GLY A 106 10.74 19.24 3.90
CA GLY A 106 9.40 18.62 3.92
C GLY A 106 9.06 17.73 2.71
N ALA A 107 10.05 17.27 1.94
CA ALA A 107 9.94 16.42 0.77
C ALA A 107 9.59 14.94 1.07
N PHE A 108 9.51 14.55 2.34
CA PHE A 108 9.15 13.19 2.77
C PHE A 108 7.82 13.13 3.55
N ASP A 109 7.09 14.24 3.69
CA ASP A 109 5.68 14.11 4.07
C ASP A 109 4.95 13.55 2.85
N ASP A 110 4.76 12.25 2.91
CA ASP A 110 3.89 11.43 2.08
C ASP A 110 2.42 11.79 2.30
N ASP A 111 2.09 13.08 2.25
CA ASP A 111 0.78 13.53 1.78
C ASP A 111 0.83 13.56 0.24
N ASN A 112 1.28 12.46 -0.37
CA ASN A 112 1.14 12.21 -1.80
C ASN A 112 -0.31 11.78 -2.13
N ASP A 113 -1.26 12.42 -1.48
CA ASP A 113 -2.63 12.60 -1.93
C ASP A 113 -2.71 13.75 -2.96
N ASN A 114 -1.56 14.30 -3.41
CA ASN A 114 -1.54 15.20 -4.55
C ASN A 114 -1.78 14.42 -5.85
N GLU A 115 -3.06 14.10 -5.99
CA GLU A 115 -3.74 13.61 -7.16
C GLU A 115 -3.36 14.36 -8.44
N GLU A 116 -2.79 15.57 -8.38
CA GLU A 116 -2.34 16.33 -9.56
C GLU A 116 -1.00 15.86 -10.15
N ASN A 117 -0.12 15.22 -9.37
CA ASN A 117 1.18 14.72 -9.86
C ASN A 117 1.17 13.22 -10.22
N ALA A 118 -0.02 12.62 -10.22
CA ALA A 118 -0.23 11.26 -10.64
C ALA A 118 0.03 11.12 -12.16
N VAL A 119 1.17 10.55 -12.54
CA VAL A 119 1.57 10.27 -13.95
C VAL A 119 0.49 9.52 -14.74
N TRP A 120 -0.37 8.75 -14.07
CA TRP A 120 -1.46 8.05 -14.75
C TRP A 120 -2.62 8.95 -15.18
N LYS A 121 -2.82 10.11 -14.53
CA LYS A 121 -3.87 11.07 -14.92
C LYS A 121 -3.57 11.82 -16.22
N SER A 122 -2.31 11.84 -16.68
CA SER A 122 -2.00 12.36 -18.01
C SER A 122 -2.44 11.39 -19.12
N PHE A 123 -2.62 10.10 -18.84
CA PHE A 123 -3.14 9.16 -19.85
C PHE A 123 -4.61 9.43 -20.21
N ASP A 124 -5.40 10.04 -19.33
CA ASP A 124 -6.79 10.45 -19.61
C ASP A 124 -6.89 11.76 -20.42
N LYS A 125 -5.79 12.49 -20.60
CA LYS A 125 -5.76 13.80 -21.30
C LYS A 125 -5.31 13.70 -22.77
N GLU A 126 -4.86 12.54 -23.22
CA GLU A 126 -4.50 12.28 -24.61
C GLU A 126 -5.68 11.62 -25.35
N GLU A 127 -6.76 12.38 -25.55
CA GLU A 127 -7.80 12.10 -26.58
C GLU A 127 -8.31 13.41 -27.19
#